data_AF-A0A2W6YQC8-F1
#
_entry.id   AF-A0A2W6YQC8-F1
#
_cell.length_a   1.000
_cell.length_b   1.000
_cell.length_c   1.000
_cell.angle_alpha   90.00
_cell.angle_beta   90.00
_cell.angle_gamma   90.00
#
_symmetry.space_group_name_H-M   'P 1'
#
loop_
_entity.id
_entity.type
_entity.pdbx_description
1 polymer ?
#
loop_
_entity_poly.entity_id
_entity_poly.type
_entity_poly.pdbx_seq_one_letter_code
_entity_poly.pdbx_strand_id
1 'polypeptide(L)'
;ANLDPNTPIPGLLIFSPRATALAAWMSGLELAYWRIESGKMPQIILETGAADSWVLAGLPGPKLLAEAQAFEAAKAKANQVHFIGIQDSRESESFAGFWLLQELSLG
;
A
#
# COMPACT_ATOMS: atom_id res chain seq x y z
N ALA A 1 11.60 8.24 14.33
CA ALA A 1 10.43 9.11 14.11
C ALA A 1 9.79 9.39 15.46
N ASN A 2 9.42 10.64 15.75
CA ASN A 2 8.73 10.99 17.01
C ASN A 2 7.23 10.76 16.83
N LEU A 3 6.82 9.49 16.72
CA LEU A 3 5.44 9.07 16.54
C LEU A 3 4.80 8.75 17.89
N ASP A 4 3.52 9.11 18.07
CA ASP A 4 2.75 8.64 19.21
C ASP A 4 2.68 7.10 19.17
N PRO A 5 2.94 6.38 20.27
CA PRO A 5 2.94 4.91 20.30
C PRO A 5 1.62 4.26 19.84
N ASN A 6 0.51 5.00 19.88
CA ASN A 6 -0.82 4.54 19.47
C ASN A 6 -1.21 5.06 18.07
N THR A 7 -0.28 5.66 17.32
CA THR A 7 -0.55 6.07 15.94
C THR A 7 -0.88 4.84 15.10
N PRO A 8 -2.09 4.74 14.52
CA PRO A 8 -2.41 3.61 13.65
C PRO A 8 -1.57 3.69 12.37
N ILE A 9 -0.96 2.57 12.01
CA ILE A 9 -0.26 2.44 10.73
C ILE A 9 -1.28 1.98 9.69
N PRO A 10 -1.59 2.80 8.67
CA PRO A 10 -2.52 2.40 7.64
C PRO A 10 -1.85 1.40 6.67
N GLY A 11 -2.63 0.50 6.07
CA GLY A 11 -2.10 -0.40 5.04
C GLY A 11 -3.12 -0.81 3.97
N LEU A 12 -2.59 -1.40 2.91
CA LEU A 12 -3.35 -2.00 1.81
C LEU A 12 -3.39 -3.53 2.02
N LEU A 13 -4.59 -4.09 2.01
CA LEU A 13 -4.79 -5.54 2.01
C LEU A 13 -5.21 -6.00 0.62
N ILE A 14 -4.46 -6.95 0.06
CA ILE A 14 -4.74 -7.60 -1.21
C ILE A 14 -5.23 -9.01 -0.94
N PHE A 15 -6.47 -9.30 -1.32
CA PHE A 15 -7.06 -10.63 -1.21
C PHE A 15 -6.97 -11.35 -2.55
N SER A 16 -6.40 -12.55 -2.56
CA SER A 16 -6.26 -13.34 -3.79
C SER A 16 -6.17 -14.83 -3.48
N PRO A 17 -6.91 -15.72 -4.17
CA PRO A 17 -6.74 -17.17 -4.04
C PRO A 17 -5.34 -17.65 -4.46
N ARG A 18 -4.53 -16.78 -5.07
CA ARG A 18 -3.12 -17.02 -5.42
C ARG A 18 -2.15 -16.24 -4.54
N ALA A 19 -2.54 -15.97 -3.28
CA ALA A 19 -1.80 -15.15 -2.32
C ALA A 19 -0.30 -15.46 -2.26
N THR A 20 0.07 -16.74 -2.09
CA THR A 20 1.48 -17.17 -2.03
C THR A 20 2.25 -16.87 -3.31
N ALA A 21 1.65 -17.11 -4.48
CA ALA A 21 2.31 -16.83 -5.76
C ALA A 21 2.47 -15.32 -5.98
N LEU A 22 1.46 -14.52 -5.60
CA LEU A 22 1.54 -13.07 -5.69
C LEU A 22 2.60 -12.51 -4.73
N ALA A 23 2.64 -13.02 -3.49
CA ALA A 23 3.64 -12.62 -2.51
C ALA A 23 5.06 -12.99 -2.93
N ALA A 24 5.25 -14.18 -3.52
CA ALA A 24 6.52 -14.61 -4.09
C ALA A 24 6.96 -13.70 -5.25
N TRP A 25 6.04 -13.29 -6.13
CA TRP A 25 6.33 -12.31 -7.18
C TRP A 25 6.73 -10.95 -6.60
N MET A 26 5.96 -10.41 -5.65
CA MET A 26 6.28 -9.13 -4.99
C MET A 26 7.60 -9.17 -4.20
N SER A 27 8.01 -10.33 -3.69
CA SER A 27 9.28 -10.51 -2.98
C SER A 27 10.50 -10.34 -3.90
N GLY A 28 10.32 -10.47 -5.22
CA GLY A 28 11.37 -10.18 -6.20
C GLY A 28 11.49 -8.70 -6.56
N LEU A 29 10.62 -7.84 -6.03
CA LEU A 29 10.62 -6.40 -6.27
C LEU A 29 11.30 -5.66 -5.11
N GLU A 30 12.04 -4.60 -5.43
CA GLU A 30 12.56 -3.67 -4.43
C GLU A 30 11.46 -2.69 -4.01
N LEU A 31 10.48 -3.13 -3.21
CA LEU A 31 9.34 -2.31 -2.80
C LEU A 31 9.79 -1.07 -2.01
N ALA A 32 9.44 0.13 -2.50
CA ALA A 32 9.76 1.39 -1.84
C ALA A 32 8.57 1.92 -1.03
N TYR A 33 7.50 2.28 -1.72
CA TYR A 33 6.24 2.77 -1.15
C TYR A 33 5.14 2.66 -2.19
N TRP A 34 3.90 2.90 -1.79
CA TRP A 34 2.81 3.11 -2.74
C TRP A 34 2.10 4.43 -2.48
N ARG A 35 1.51 4.99 -3.53
CA ARG A 35 0.83 6.29 -3.54
C ARG A 35 -0.43 6.25 -4.37
N ILE A 36 -1.29 7.23 -4.15
CA ILE A 36 -2.46 7.46 -5.01
C ILE A 36 -2.11 8.46 -6.10
N GLU A 37 -2.43 8.10 -7.33
CA GLU A 37 -2.41 9.01 -8.46
C GLU A 37 -3.84 9.48 -8.76
N SER A 38 -4.15 10.74 -8.47
CA SER A 38 -5.51 11.31 -8.56
C SER A 38 -5.85 11.91 -9.93
N GLY A 39 -5.42 11.26 -11.02
CA GLY A 39 -5.66 11.70 -12.39
C GLY A 39 -7.09 11.45 -12.90
N LYS A 40 -7.30 11.53 -14.22
CA LYS A 40 -8.59 11.20 -14.87
C LYS A 40 -9.10 9.80 -14.53
N MET A 41 -8.17 8.86 -14.32
CA MET A 41 -8.45 7.52 -13.84
C MET A 41 -7.63 7.34 -12.56
N PRO A 42 -8.21 7.55 -11.38
CA PRO A 42 -7.46 7.44 -10.14
C PRO A 42 -6.97 6.01 -9.89
N GLN A 43 -5.73 5.84 -9.44
CA GLN A 43 -5.09 4.52 -9.29
C GLN A 43 -4.19 4.47 -8.06
N ILE A 44 -3.92 3.26 -7.59
CA ILE A 44 -2.86 2.96 -6.64
C ILE A 44 -1.61 2.58 -7.44
N ILE A 45 -0.54 3.32 -7.22
CA ILE A 45 0.76 3.11 -7.84
C ILE A 45 1.74 2.58 -6.79
N LEU A 46 2.39 1.46 -7.08
CA LEU A 46 3.50 0.92 -6.32
C LEU A 46 4.82 1.39 -6.95
N GLU A 47 5.63 2.06 -6.16
CA GLU A 47 6.98 2.47 -6.55
C GLU A 47 7.97 1.39 -6.09
N THR A 48 8.86 0.99 -6.99
CA THR A 48 9.87 -0.04 -6.76
C THR A 48 11.23 0.40 -7.30
N GLY A 49 12.30 0.03 -6.58
CA GLY A 49 13.66 0.40 -6.93
C GLY A 49 13.83 1.93 -7.03
N ALA A 50 14.64 2.37 -7.98
CA ALA A 50 14.92 3.80 -8.18
C ALA A 50 14.00 4.47 -9.23
N ALA A 51 13.34 3.73 -10.11
CA ALA A 51 12.66 4.30 -11.27
C ALA A 51 11.45 3.52 -11.81
N ASP A 52 11.03 2.43 -11.16
CA ASP A 52 9.96 1.56 -11.68
C ASP A 52 8.65 1.79 -10.92
N SER A 53 7.58 2.08 -11.65
CA SER A 53 6.23 2.27 -11.10
C SER A 53 5.25 1.24 -11.68
N TRP A 54 4.42 0.65 -10.82
CA TRP A 54 3.46 -0.39 -11.19
C TRP A 54 2.04 0.00 -10.76
N VAL A 55 1.06 -0.21 -11.63
CA VAL A 55 -0.35 -0.05 -11.24
C VAL A 55 -0.81 -1.26 -10.44
N LEU A 56 -1.19 -1.07 -9.18
CA LEU A 56 -1.73 -2.14 -8.34
C LEU A 56 -3.24 -2.30 -8.52
N ALA A 57 -3.98 -1.19 -8.53
CA ALA A 57 -5.43 -1.18 -8.65
C ALA A 57 -5.95 0.16 -9.17
N GLY A 58 -7.03 0.12 -9.93
CA GLY A 58 -7.84 1.32 -10.20
C GLY A 58 -8.73 1.65 -9.00
N LEU A 59 -9.05 2.93 -8.84
CA LEU A 59 -9.96 3.44 -7.83
C LEU A 59 -11.25 3.97 -8.49
N PRO A 60 -12.15 3.09 -8.97
CA PRO A 60 -13.36 3.51 -9.66
C PRO A 60 -14.33 4.25 -8.72
N GLY A 61 -14.68 5.46 -9.11
CA GLY A 61 -15.76 6.23 -8.51
C GLY A 61 -15.37 7.03 -7.26
N PRO A 62 -16.24 7.96 -6.84
CA PRO A 62 -15.91 8.97 -5.84
C PRO A 62 -15.74 8.42 -4.42
N LYS A 63 -16.47 7.34 -4.06
CA LYS A 63 -16.39 6.75 -2.72
C LYS A 63 -15.01 6.14 -2.46
N LEU A 64 -14.53 5.32 -3.39
CA LEU A 64 -13.24 4.65 -3.25
C LEU A 64 -12.08 5.66 -3.32
N LEU A 65 -12.21 6.71 -4.14
CA LEU A 65 -11.26 7.81 -4.14
C LEU A 65 -11.19 8.53 -2.77
N ALA A 66 -12.34 8.77 -2.13
CA ALA A 66 -12.37 9.40 -0.81
C ALA A 66 -11.73 8.51 0.28
N GLU A 67 -11.97 7.20 0.25
CA GLU A 67 -11.30 6.24 1.14
C GLU A 67 -9.78 6.24 0.94
N ALA A 68 -9.35 6.30 -0.32
CA ALA A 68 -7.95 6.37 -0.66
C ALA A 68 -7.32 7.72 -0.21
N GLN A 69 -8.01 8.86 -0.38
CA GLN A 69 -7.54 10.14 0.17
C GLN A 69 -7.44 10.14 1.70
N ALA A 70 -8.39 9.49 2.38
CA ALA A 70 -8.32 9.30 3.84
C ALA A 70 -7.11 8.45 4.25
N PHE A 71 -6.74 7.46 3.43
CA PHE A 71 -5.53 6.68 3.61
C PHE A 71 -4.27 7.56 3.55
N GLU A 72 -4.11 8.42 2.53
CA GLU A 72 -2.93 9.31 2.43
C GLU A 72 -2.81 10.26 3.63
N ALA A 73 -3.94 10.75 4.13
CA ALA A 73 -3.97 11.57 5.35
C ALA A 73 -3.54 10.77 6.59
N ALA A 74 -3.91 9.49 6.69
CA ALA A 74 -3.46 8.61 7.76
C ALA A 74 -1.96 8.27 7.63
N LYS A 75 -1.48 8.03 6.40
CA LYS A 75 -0.07 7.73 6.09
C LYS A 75 0.82 8.91 6.48
N ALA A 76 0.40 10.13 6.19
CA ALA A 76 1.11 11.34 6.62
C ALA A 76 1.22 11.45 8.16
N LYS A 77 0.13 11.14 8.89
CA LYS A 77 0.14 11.11 10.37
C LYS A 77 1.05 10.02 10.93
N ALA A 78 1.17 8.90 10.23
CA ALA A 78 2.09 7.81 10.55
C ALA A 78 3.54 8.07 10.10
N ASN A 79 3.91 9.33 9.81
CA ASN A 79 5.24 9.70 9.31
C ASN A 79 5.65 8.87 8.08
N GLN A 80 4.70 8.74 7.16
CA GLN A 80 4.81 7.99 5.91
C GLN A 80 4.97 6.47 6.08
N VAL A 81 4.91 5.94 7.30
CA VAL A 81 4.94 4.50 7.55
C VAL A 81 3.59 3.90 7.17
N HIS A 82 3.62 2.83 6.40
CA HIS A 82 2.43 2.11 5.92
C HIS A 82 2.79 0.67 5.59
N PHE A 83 1.81 -0.17 5.23
CA PHE A 83 2.09 -1.55 4.85
C PHE A 83 1.30 -2.04 3.63
N ILE A 84 1.78 -3.14 3.05
CA ILE A 84 1.02 -4.01 2.13
C ILE A 84 0.95 -5.40 2.77
N GLY A 85 -0.25 -5.95 2.88
CA GLY A 85 -0.50 -7.33 3.28
C GLY A 85 -1.20 -8.11 2.18
N ILE A 86 -0.79 -9.34 1.95
CA ILE A 86 -1.44 -10.25 1.00
C ILE A 86 -2.02 -11.44 1.75
N GLN A 87 -3.29 -11.73 1.52
CA GLN A 87 -4.02 -12.83 2.13
C GLN A 87 -4.81 -13.60 1.06
N ASP A 88 -5.17 -14.84 1.37
CA ASP A 88 -6.00 -15.66 0.48
C ASP A 88 -7.46 -15.18 0.43
N SER A 89 -8.01 -14.78 1.58
CA SER A 89 -9.34 -14.20 1.72
C SER A 89 -9.42 -13.19 2.88
N ARG A 90 -10.59 -12.56 3.05
CA ARG A 90 -10.85 -11.58 4.13
C ARG A 90 -10.92 -12.22 5.51
N GLU A 91 -11.30 -13.50 5.54
CA GLU A 91 -11.46 -14.30 6.75
C GLU A 91 -10.14 -14.93 7.21
N SER A 92 -9.07 -14.77 6.41
CA SER A 92 -7.76 -15.31 6.72
C SER A 92 -7.14 -14.63 7.94
N GLU A 93 -6.62 -15.44 8.84
CA GLU A 93 -5.85 -14.96 10.00
C GLU A 93 -4.33 -14.94 9.73
N SER A 94 -3.91 -15.22 8.49
CA SER A 94 -2.51 -15.29 8.10
C SER A 94 -2.20 -14.42 6.88
N PHE A 95 -0.95 -13.97 6.77
CA PHE A 95 -0.44 -13.26 5.60
C PHE A 95 0.47 -14.19 4.79
N ALA A 96 0.23 -14.25 3.48
CA ALA A 96 1.17 -14.87 2.53
C ALA A 96 2.39 -13.97 2.29
N GLY A 97 2.24 -12.66 2.47
CA GLY A 97 3.32 -11.67 2.40
C GLY A 97 2.92 -10.40 3.14
N PHE A 98 3.89 -9.76 3.78
CA PHE A 98 3.69 -8.51 4.51
C PHE A 98 4.95 -7.63 4.39
N TRP A 99 4.76 -6.38 3.99
CA TRP A 99 5.84 -5.41 3.87
C TRP A 99 5.46 -4.14 4.62
N LEU A 100 6.31 -3.74 5.55
CA LEU A 100 6.28 -2.43 6.16
C LEU A 100 7.14 -1.49 5.32
N LEU A 101 6.55 -0.39 4.87
CA LEU A 101 7.12 0.55 3.93
C LEU A 101 7.16 1.94 4.56
N GLN A 102 8.07 2.78 4.09
CA GLN A 102 8.12 4.19 4.47
C GLN A 102 8.52 5.04 3.28
N GLU A 103 7.65 5.97 2.89
CA GLU A 103 8.03 6.95 1.89
C GLU A 103 8.95 8.01 2.50
N LEU A 104 10.14 8.17 1.93
CA LEU A 104 11.10 9.19 2.34
C LEU A 104 10.94 10.41 1.45
N SER A 105 10.44 11.50 2.02
CA SER A 105 10.52 12.81 1.36
C SER A 105 11.97 13.32 1.47
N LEU A 106 12.75 13.08 0.43
CA LEU A 106 14.05 13.73 0.23
C LEU A 106 13.75 15.16 -0.24
N GLY A 107 13.74 16.10 0.70
CA GLY A 107 13.53 17.52 0.42
C GLY A 107 14.64 18.16 -0.40
#